data_AF-A0A3B8YZ87-F1
#
_entry.id   AF-A0A3B8YZ87-F1
#
_cell.length_a   1.000
_cell.length_b   1.000
_cell.length_c   1.000
_cell.angle_alpha   90.00
_cell.angle_beta   90.00
_cell.angle_gamma   90.00
#
_symmetry.space_group_name_H-M   'P 1'
#
loop_
_entity.id
_entity.type
_entity.pdbx_description
1 polymer ?
#
loop_
_entity_poly.entity_id
_entity_poly.type
_entity_poly.pdbx_seq_one_letter_code
_entity_poly.pdbx_strand_id
1 'polypeptide(L)'
;MKILTRFLLVLATLSVASSGAASDDTYSKALRVFKEAGQSEAYFSKAYGYALFPTVGKGGFVIGGAHGSGRGYAGGDYVGD
;
A
#
# COMPACT_ATOMS: atom_id res chain seq x y z
N MET A 1 -9.35 -37.65 -10.75
CA MET A 1 -8.70 -37.32 -9.46
C MET A 1 -7.28 -36.77 -9.63
N LYS A 2 -6.39 -37.41 -10.40
CA LYS A 2 -4.99 -36.96 -10.58
C LYS A 2 -4.80 -35.55 -11.17
N ILE A 3 -5.70 -35.11 -12.05
CA ILE A 3 -5.67 -33.75 -12.65
C ILE A 3 -5.98 -32.66 -11.61
N LEU A 4 -6.92 -32.95 -10.70
CA LEU A 4 -7.35 -32.03 -9.65
C LEU A 4 -6.25 -31.86 -8.60
N THR A 5 -5.56 -32.94 -8.25
CA THR A 5 -4.41 -32.92 -7.33
C THR A 5 -3.23 -32.12 -7.89
N ARG A 6 -2.99 -32.17 -9.21
CA ARG A 6 -1.96 -31.35 -9.88
C ARG A 6 -2.32 -29.87 -9.90
N PHE A 7 -3.59 -29.55 -10.13
CA PHE A 7 -4.08 -28.16 -10.08
C PHE A 7 -3.96 -27.54 -8.68
N LEU A 8 -4.32 -28.32 -7.65
CA LEU A 8 -4.19 -27.92 -6.25
C LEU A 8 -2.72 -27.71 -5.84
N LEU A 9 -1.81 -28.54 -6.34
CA LEU A 9 -0.36 -28.40 -6.10
C LEU A 9 0.22 -27.13 -6.73
N VAL A 10 -0.17 -26.80 -7.97
CA VAL A 10 0.27 -25.58 -8.65
C VAL A 10 -0.26 -24.32 -7.95
N LEU A 11 -1.52 -24.36 -7.49
CA LEU A 11 -2.12 -23.24 -6.76
C LEU A 11 -1.49 -23.03 -5.39
N ALA A 12 -1.12 -24.10 -4.69
CA ALA A 12 -0.40 -24.04 -3.41
C ALA A 12 1.01 -23.46 -3.57
N THR A 13 1.73 -23.79 -4.65
CA THR A 13 3.08 -23.22 -4.90
C THR A 13 3.07 -21.75 -5.26
N LEU A 14 1.95 -21.20 -5.75
CA LEU A 14 1.82 -19.78 -6.09
C LEU A 14 1.54 -18.88 -4.87
N SER A 15 1.29 -19.48 -3.70
CA SER A 15 0.91 -18.75 -2.47
C SER A 15 2.11 -18.19 -1.69
N VAL A 16 3.35 -18.54 -2.07
CA VAL A 16 4.59 -18.19 -1.33
C VAL A 16 5.27 -16.96 -1.94
N ALA A 17 4.51 -15.89 -2.17
CA ALA A 17 5.06 -14.62 -2.64
C ALA A 17 4.37 -13.43 -1.97
N SER A 18 4.56 -13.26 -0.66
CA SER A 18 4.28 -11.99 0.02
C SER A 18 4.99 -11.89 1.37
N SER A 19 6.32 -12.06 1.36
CA SER A 19 7.16 -11.61 2.47
C SER A 19 7.34 -10.10 2.36
N GLY A 20 6.37 -9.34 2.87
CA GLY A 20 6.42 -7.88 2.95
C GLY A 20 7.43 -7.43 3.99
N ALA A 21 8.70 -7.31 3.58
CA ALA A 21 9.76 -6.72 4.38
C ALA A 21 9.86 -5.20 4.10
N ALA A 22 10.15 -4.45 5.18
CA ALA A 22 10.54 -3.04 5.24
C ALA A 22 9.42 -2.01 5.55
N SER A 23 9.01 -1.97 6.82
CA SER A 23 8.00 -1.08 7.39
C SER A 23 8.42 0.40 7.53
N ASP A 24 9.65 0.78 7.16
CA ASP A 24 10.14 2.17 7.28
C ASP A 24 10.59 2.77 5.93
N ASP A 25 11.26 1.95 5.12
CA ASP A 25 11.60 2.28 3.73
C ASP A 25 10.35 2.52 2.86
N THR A 26 9.24 1.81 3.13
CA THR A 26 8.02 1.92 2.32
C THR A 26 7.31 3.28 2.49
N TYR A 27 7.19 3.77 3.73
CA TYR A 27 6.55 5.07 3.99
C TYR A 27 7.41 6.24 3.50
N SER A 28 8.73 6.17 3.73
CA SER A 28 9.65 7.21 3.24
C SER A 28 9.69 7.26 1.71
N LYS A 29 9.68 6.11 1.02
CA LYS A 29 9.53 6.03 -0.44
C LYS A 29 8.22 6.64 -0.92
N ALA A 30 7.09 6.26 -0.32
CA ALA A 30 5.78 6.80 -0.69
C ALA A 30 5.73 8.32 -0.49
N LEU A 31 6.23 8.80 0.65
CA LEU A 31 6.28 10.24 0.95
C LEU A 31 7.08 11.00 -0.10
N ARG A 32 8.24 10.48 -0.50
CA ARG A 32 9.07 11.07 -1.56
C ARG A 32 8.29 11.14 -2.89
N VAL A 33 7.69 10.03 -3.30
CA VAL A 33 6.91 9.97 -4.55
C VAL A 33 5.77 10.99 -4.56
N PHE A 34 5.02 11.12 -3.46
CA PHE A 34 3.93 12.08 -3.38
C PHE A 34 4.40 13.55 -3.28
N LYS A 35 5.55 13.80 -2.63
CA LYS A 35 6.15 15.14 -2.60
C LYS A 35 6.75 15.56 -3.93
N GLU A 36 7.23 14.63 -4.74
CA GLU A 36 7.82 14.90 -6.06
C GLU A 36 6.79 14.82 -7.20
N ALA A 37 5.61 14.25 -6.94
CA ALA A 37 4.52 14.23 -7.90
C ALA A 37 3.86 15.62 -7.97
N GLY A 38 4.03 16.32 -9.09
CA GLY A 38 3.69 17.75 -9.21
C GLY A 38 2.25 18.14 -8.82
N GLN A 39 1.26 17.25 -9.00
CA GLN A 39 -0.11 17.54 -8.56
C GLN A 39 -0.28 17.44 -7.04
N SER A 40 0.40 16.50 -6.38
CA SER A 40 0.31 16.31 -4.93
C SER A 40 1.25 17.23 -4.14
N GLU A 41 2.42 17.58 -4.69
CA GLU A 41 3.42 18.46 -4.07
C GLU A 41 2.82 19.75 -3.50
N ALA A 42 1.96 20.41 -4.26
CA ALA A 42 1.34 21.68 -3.87
C ALA A 42 0.47 21.57 -2.60
N TYR A 43 -0.04 20.37 -2.29
CA TYR A 43 -0.80 20.13 -1.06
C TYR A 43 0.14 19.90 0.13
N PHE A 44 1.23 19.16 -0.04
CA PHE A 44 2.21 18.93 1.03
C PHE A 44 2.89 20.20 1.51
N SER A 45 3.06 21.21 0.64
CA SER A 45 3.64 22.51 1.04
C SER A 45 2.68 23.42 1.81
N LYS A 46 1.37 23.18 1.73
CA LYS A 46 0.34 24.00 2.39
C LYS A 46 -0.34 23.32 3.57
N ALA A 47 -0.38 22.00 3.59
CA ALA A 47 -1.07 21.24 4.62
C ALA A 47 -0.23 21.16 5.91
N TYR A 48 -0.87 21.44 7.05
CA TYR A 48 -0.27 21.20 8.37
C TYR A 48 -0.20 19.69 8.70
N GLY A 49 -1.16 18.89 8.22
CA GLY A 49 -1.17 17.45 8.44
C GLY A 49 -1.71 16.68 7.24
N TYR A 50 -1.30 15.42 7.13
CA TYR A 50 -1.68 14.52 6.03
C TYR A 50 -1.70 13.06 6.49
N ALA A 51 -2.56 12.26 5.86
CA ALA A 51 -2.54 10.82 6.01
C ALA A 51 -1.86 10.19 4.78
N LEU A 52 -0.88 9.32 5.01
CA LEU A 52 -0.10 8.67 3.97
C LEU A 52 -0.43 7.18 3.94
N PHE A 53 -0.92 6.71 2.80
CA PHE A 53 -1.22 5.29 2.55
C PHE A 53 -0.27 4.79 1.45
N PRO A 54 0.83 4.10 1.80
CA PRO A 54 1.82 3.66 0.81
C PRO A 54 1.25 2.67 -0.20
N THR A 55 0.27 1.88 0.22
CA THR A 55 -0.39 0.87 -0.59
C THR A 55 -1.87 0.82 -0.28
N VAL A 56 -2.70 0.77 -1.32
CA VAL A 56 -4.15 0.57 -1.20
C VAL A 56 -4.52 -0.66 -2.03
N GLY A 57 -4.96 -1.71 -1.35
CA GLY A 57 -5.53 -2.89 -1.99
C GLY A 57 -6.94 -2.58 -2.49
N LYS A 58 -7.26 -3.01 -3.71
CA LYS A 58 -8.60 -2.92 -4.29
C LYS A 58 -9.11 -4.33 -4.56
N GLY A 59 -10.40 -4.56 -4.34
CA GLY A 59 -11.06 -5.84 -4.62
C GLY A 59 -12.42 -5.64 -5.29
N GLY A 60 -12.77 -6.54 -6.20
CA GLY A 60 -14.04 -6.52 -6.96
C GLY A 60 -13.84 -6.19 -8.43
N PHE A 61 -14.70 -6.78 -9.29
CA PHE A 61 -14.63 -6.61 -10.76
C PHE A 61 -15.64 -5.59 -11.31
N VAL A 62 -16.82 -5.49 -10.68
CA VAL A 62 -17.91 -4.58 -11.11
C VAL A 62 -18.23 -3.58 -10.02
N ILE A 63 -18.45 -4.06 -8.80
CA ILE A 63 -18.57 -3.24 -7.58
C ILE A 63 -17.45 -3.70 -6.64
N GLY A 64 -16.70 -2.75 -6.10
CA GLY A 64 -15.49 -3.04 -5.36
C GLY A 64 -15.22 -2.09 -4.21
N GLY A 65 -14.46 -2.59 -3.25
CA GLY A 65 -13.96 -1.84 -2.10
C GLY A 65 -12.45 -1.63 -2.19
N ALA A 66 -11.97 -0.63 -1.46
CA ALA A 66 -10.55 -0.36 -1.30
C ALA A 66 -10.19 -0.29 0.19
N HIS A 67 -9.03 -0.82 0.55
CA HIS A 67 -8.51 -0.77 1.91
C HIS A 67 -6.99 -0.58 1.86
N GLY A 68 -6.47 0.22 2.79
CA GLY A 68 -5.03 0.40 2.97
C GLY A 68 -4.76 0.85 4.40
N SER A 69 -3.70 0.33 4.98
CA SER A 69 -3.13 0.86 6.23
C SER A 69 -2.30 2.10 5.90
N GLY A 70 -2.31 3.08 6.79
CA GLY A 70 -1.62 4.34 6.58
C GLY A 70 -1.17 4.96 7.88
N ARG A 71 -0.53 6.12 7.74
CA ARG A 71 0.02 6.92 8.84
C ARG A 71 -0.51 8.33 8.82
N GLY A 72 -0.88 8.86 9.96
CA GLY A 72 -1.11 10.28 10.17
C GLY A 72 0.20 11.02 10.45
N TYR A 73 0.33 12.21 9.86
CA TYR A 73 1.42 13.15 10.12
C TYR A 73 0.89 14.54 10.45
N ALA A 74 1.54 15.23 11.37
CA ALA A 74 1.29 16.63 11.72
C ALA A 74 2.61 17.39 11.83
N GLY A 75 2.73 18.55 11.17
CA GLY A 75 3.99 19.29 11.09
C GLY A 75 5.13 18.55 10.38
N GLY A 76 4.84 17.42 9.72
CA GLY A 76 5.83 16.51 9.15
C GLY A 76 6.21 15.34 10.08
N ASP A 77 5.78 15.37 11.33
CA ASP A 77 6.06 14.32 12.32
C ASP A 77 4.96 13.25 12.33
N TYR A 78 5.36 12.00 12.58
CA TYR A 78 4.45 10.88 12.74
C TYR A 78 3.59 11.04 14.00
N VAL A 79 2.27 10.85 13.88
CA VAL A 79 1.33 10.96 15.00
C VAL A 79 0.51 9.71 15.28
N GLY A 80 0.47 8.73 14.37
CA GLY A 80 -0.26 7.48 14.56
C GLY A 80 -0.49 6.68 13.27
N ASP A 81 -0.82 5.39 13.44
CA ASP A 81 -1.27 4.46 12.39
C ASP A 81 -2.80 4.27 12.47
#